data_AF-A0A961JPJ0-F1
#
_entry.id   AF-A0A961JPJ0-F1
#
_cell.length_a   1.000
_cell.length_b   1.000
_cell.length_c   1.000
_cell.angle_alpha   90.00
_cell.angle_beta   90.00
_cell.angle_gamma   90.00
#
_symmetry.space_group_name_H-M   'P 1'
#
loop_
_entity.id
_entity.type
_entity.pdbx_description
1 polymer ?
#
loop_
_entity_poly.entity_id
_entity_poly.type
_entity_poly.pdbx_seq_one_letter_code
_entity_poly.pdbx_strand_id
1 'polypeptide(L)'
;MVISAAARLMDKVKRRTDMISERYPPRNDGKPDTVKDIVEHYMQALTEMKVLFKSANQAKALCNQLGEVEQLQIRSMFLVAATEVEEQFQKIILEALTVRTKMLDSINRLALLTAAQTEPQGLAAARELIGNMTDSANLVGNLHSEMSDGLEEVVRPALARAMGK
;
A
#
# COMPACT_ATOMS: atom_id res chain seq x y z
N MET A 1 -32.04 -19.85 -12.55
CA MET A 1 -31.62 -19.34 -11.24
C MET A 1 -30.62 -18.22 -11.44
N VAL A 2 -31.01 -16.98 -11.13
CA VAL A 2 -30.13 -15.81 -11.23
C VAL A 2 -29.30 -15.75 -9.95
N ILE A 3 -28.08 -16.28 -9.97
CA ILE A 3 -27.08 -15.97 -8.93
C ILE A 3 -26.78 -14.48 -9.10
N SER A 4 -27.31 -13.65 -8.19
CA SER A 4 -27.21 -12.20 -8.29
C SER A 4 -25.74 -11.77 -8.29
N ALA A 5 -25.43 -10.64 -8.94
CA ALA A 5 -24.09 -10.08 -8.95
C ALA A 5 -23.52 -9.91 -7.53
N ALA A 6 -24.39 -9.68 -6.54
CA ALA A 6 -24.04 -9.62 -5.12
C ALA A 6 -23.47 -10.95 -4.58
N ALA A 7 -24.07 -12.09 -4.94
CA ALA A 7 -23.56 -13.40 -4.51
C ALA A 7 -22.19 -13.71 -5.12
N ARG A 8 -21.96 -13.33 -6.38
CA ARG A 8 -20.64 -13.45 -7.03
C ARG A 8 -19.60 -12.53 -6.40
N LEU A 9 -20.01 -11.33 -5.97
CA LEU A 9 -19.15 -10.42 -5.23
C LEU A 9 -18.77 -10.99 -3.87
N MET A 10 -19.75 -11.52 -3.12
CA MET A 10 -19.52 -12.15 -1.82
C MET A 10 -18.61 -13.36 -1.91
N ASP A 11 -18.75 -14.22 -2.93
CA ASP A 11 -17.86 -15.38 -3.11
C ASP A 11 -16.42 -14.94 -3.43
N LYS A 12 -16.25 -13.87 -4.21
CA LYS A 12 -14.93 -13.30 -4.56
C LYS A 12 -14.27 -12.61 -3.36
N VAL A 13 -15.07 -11.92 -2.54
CA VAL A 13 -14.62 -11.34 -1.27
C VAL A 13 -14.21 -12.46 -0.33
N LYS A 14 -15.06 -13.48 -0.13
CA LYS A 14 -14.78 -14.62 0.75
C LYS A 14 -13.48 -15.35 0.38
N ARG A 15 -13.27 -15.70 -0.90
CA ARG A 15 -12.01 -16.35 -1.32
C ARG A 15 -10.77 -15.50 -1.06
N ARG A 16 -10.87 -14.18 -1.22
CA ARG A 16 -9.76 -13.26 -0.90
C ARG A 16 -9.56 -13.17 0.61
N THR A 17 -10.63 -13.12 1.39
CA THR A 17 -10.58 -13.13 2.86
C THR A 17 -9.99 -14.43 3.39
N ASP A 18 -10.38 -15.58 2.85
CA ASP A 18 -9.86 -16.90 3.22
C ASP A 18 -8.35 -17.00 2.87
N MET A 19 -7.93 -16.54 1.68
CA MET A 19 -6.51 -16.44 1.32
C MET A 19 -5.69 -15.52 2.23
N ILE A 20 -6.29 -14.40 2.67
CA ILE A 20 -5.64 -13.47 3.60
C ILE A 20 -5.53 -14.12 4.98
N SER A 21 -6.59 -14.79 5.46
CA SER A 21 -6.59 -15.52 6.72
C SER A 21 -5.61 -16.70 6.74
N GLU A 22 -5.35 -17.34 5.60
CA GLU A 22 -4.33 -18.40 5.47
C GLU A 22 -2.90 -17.83 5.45
N ARG A 23 -2.70 -16.64 4.85
CA ARG A 23 -1.39 -15.96 4.84
C ARG A 23 -1.06 -15.22 6.14
N TYR A 24 -2.09 -14.81 6.87
CA TYR A 24 -2.01 -14.11 8.14
C TYR A 24 -2.91 -14.83 9.14
N PRO A 25 -2.49 -16.02 9.62
CA PRO A 25 -3.27 -16.74 10.60
C PRO A 25 -3.47 -15.86 11.86
N PRO A 26 -4.63 -15.97 12.54
CA PRO A 26 -4.73 -15.45 13.90
C PRO A 26 -3.58 -16.04 14.72
N ARG A 27 -3.12 -15.29 15.73
CA ARG A 27 -1.92 -15.57 16.54
C ARG A 27 -1.56 -17.07 16.62
N ASN A 28 -0.27 -17.39 16.46
CA ASN A 28 0.30 -18.74 16.61
C ASN A 28 0.01 -19.42 17.97
N ASP A 29 -0.68 -18.76 18.91
CA ASP A 29 -1.12 -19.28 20.21
C ASP A 29 -2.58 -19.79 20.24
N GLY A 30 -3.30 -19.72 19.12
CA GLY A 30 -4.67 -20.25 18.98
C GLY A 30 -5.74 -19.40 19.67
N LYS A 31 -5.43 -18.18 20.12
CA LYS A 31 -6.40 -17.27 20.74
C LYS A 31 -7.02 -16.32 19.71
N PRO A 32 -8.30 -15.93 19.86
CA PRO A 32 -8.92 -14.93 19.01
C PRO A 32 -8.21 -13.58 19.16
N ASP A 33 -8.10 -12.85 18.05
CA ASP A 33 -7.53 -11.50 18.05
C ASP A 33 -8.32 -10.56 18.95
N THR A 34 -7.60 -9.74 19.71
CA THR A 34 -8.22 -8.65 20.46
C THR A 34 -8.21 -7.36 19.64
N VAL A 35 -9.13 -6.44 19.95
CA VAL A 35 -9.11 -5.08 19.37
C VAL A 35 -7.76 -4.40 19.59
N LYS A 36 -7.14 -4.63 20.76
CA LYS A 36 -5.82 -4.08 21.09
C LYS A 36 -4.74 -4.58 20.12
N ASP A 37 -4.67 -5.90 19.88
CA ASP A 37 -3.67 -6.47 18.97
C ASP A 37 -3.81 -5.91 17.54
N ILE A 38 -5.06 -5.77 17.07
CA ILE A 38 -5.35 -5.23 15.74
C ILE A 38 -4.92 -3.76 15.62
N VAL A 39 -5.21 -2.96 16.65
CA VAL A 39 -4.80 -1.55 16.71
C VAL A 39 -3.27 -1.43 16.75
N GLU A 40 -2.58 -2.27 17.52
CA GLU A 40 -1.10 -2.26 17.58
C GLU A 40 -0.48 -2.58 16.22
N HIS A 41 -0.96 -3.61 15.52
CA HIS A 41 -0.53 -3.93 14.16
C HIS A 41 -0.78 -2.78 13.19
N TYR A 42 -1.95 -2.13 13.30
CA TYR A 42 -2.27 -0.97 12.46
C TYR A 42 -1.35 0.23 12.75
N MET A 43 -1.02 0.49 14.01
CA MET A 43 -0.10 1.56 14.42
C MET A 43 1.33 1.32 13.91
N GLN A 44 1.77 0.06 13.86
CA GLN A 44 3.04 -0.29 13.21
C GLN A 44 2.99 0.01 11.71
N ALA A 45 1.92 -0.39 11.01
CA ALA A 45 1.74 -0.07 9.59
C ALA A 45 1.69 1.44 9.32
N LEU A 46 1.07 2.24 10.20
CA LEU A 46 1.10 3.71 10.10
C LEU A 46 2.50 4.29 10.27
N THR A 47 3.34 3.67 11.11
CA THR A 47 4.74 4.10 11.29
C THR A 47 5.54 3.80 10.03
N GLU A 48 5.37 2.62 9.45
CA GLU A 48 5.96 2.25 8.17
C GLU A 48 5.49 3.17 7.03
N MET A 49 4.20 3.52 6.99
CA MET A 49 3.65 4.50 6.04
C MET A 49 4.38 5.84 6.13
N LYS A 50 4.63 6.37 7.33
CA LYS A 50 5.35 7.66 7.47
C LYS A 50 6.75 7.61 6.89
N VAL A 51 7.47 6.50 7.11
CA VAL A 51 8.81 6.29 6.53
C VAL A 51 8.71 6.21 5.00
N LEU A 52 7.75 5.46 4.49
CA LEU A 52 7.50 5.29 3.06
C LEU A 52 7.24 6.63 2.35
N PHE A 53 6.38 7.49 2.92
CA PHE A 53 6.11 8.82 2.36
C PHE A 53 7.34 9.73 2.35
N LYS A 54 8.21 9.61 3.36
CA LYS A 54 9.50 10.32 3.37
C LYS A 54 10.40 9.83 2.23
N SER A 55 10.53 8.52 2.05
CA SER A 55 11.31 7.92 0.95
C SER A 55 10.75 8.31 -0.42
N ALA A 56 9.43 8.32 -0.59
CA ALA A 56 8.78 8.78 -1.81
C ALA A 56 9.09 10.23 -2.14
N ASN A 57 9.04 11.13 -1.15
CA ASN A 57 9.40 12.52 -1.38
C ASN A 57 10.87 12.69 -1.77
N GLN A 58 11.77 11.87 -1.21
CA GLN A 58 13.18 11.85 -1.60
C GLN A 58 13.36 11.36 -3.04
N ALA A 59 12.69 10.27 -3.42
CA ALA A 59 12.75 9.73 -4.78
C ALA A 59 12.20 10.73 -5.81
N LYS A 60 11.10 11.42 -5.51
CA LYS A 60 10.57 12.52 -6.34
C LYS A 60 11.57 13.66 -6.50
N ALA A 61 12.27 14.04 -5.43
CA ALA A 61 13.30 15.07 -5.49
C ALA A 61 14.47 14.67 -6.40
N LEU A 62 14.92 13.41 -6.32
CA LEU A 62 15.93 12.86 -7.24
C LEU A 62 15.44 12.85 -8.69
N CYS A 63 14.17 12.48 -8.91
CA CYS A 63 13.55 12.53 -10.24
C CYS A 63 13.52 13.95 -10.82
N ASN A 64 13.30 14.98 -10.01
CA ASN A 64 13.37 16.36 -10.47
C ASN A 64 14.80 16.78 -10.83
N GLN A 65 15.80 16.35 -10.05
CA GLN A 65 17.22 16.59 -10.35
C GLN A 65 17.67 15.88 -11.64
N LEU A 66 17.06 14.74 -11.98
CA LEU A 66 17.30 14.06 -13.25
C LEU A 66 17.10 14.99 -14.46
N GLY A 67 16.04 15.80 -14.44
CA GLY A 67 15.75 16.76 -15.50
C GLY A 67 16.84 17.81 -15.68
N GLU A 68 17.52 18.20 -14.61
CA GLU A 68 18.67 19.12 -14.66
C GLU A 68 19.89 18.45 -15.29
N VAL A 69 20.15 17.17 -14.97
CA VAL A 69 21.26 16.41 -15.54
C VAL A 69 21.06 16.14 -17.04
N GLU A 70 19.82 15.90 -17.48
CA GLU A 70 19.49 15.71 -18.91
C GLU A 70 19.90 16.94 -19.74
N GLN A 71 19.68 18.14 -19.20
CA GLN A 71 20.02 19.41 -19.87
C GLN A 71 21.53 19.60 -20.04
N LEU A 72 22.34 19.04 -19.15
CA LEU A 72 23.80 19.08 -19.25
C LEU A 72 24.37 18.12 -20.30
N GLN A 73 23.53 17.25 -20.90
CA GLN A 73 23.90 16.29 -21.94
C GLN A 73 25.01 15.30 -21.56
N ILE A 74 25.28 15.12 -20.25
CA ILE A 74 26.28 14.16 -19.76
C ILE A 74 25.62 12.77 -19.65
N ARG A 75 25.62 12.03 -20.75
CA ARG A 75 24.90 10.76 -20.90
C ARG A 75 25.21 9.72 -19.82
N SER A 76 26.47 9.59 -19.39
CA SER A 76 26.87 8.64 -18.37
C SER A 76 26.34 9.00 -16.98
N MET A 77 26.40 10.28 -16.60
CA MET A 77 25.86 10.76 -15.32
C MET A 77 24.34 10.66 -15.29
N PHE A 78 23.69 11.00 -16.40
CA PHE A 78 22.24 10.86 -16.54
C PHE A 78 21.79 9.40 -16.37
N LEU A 79 22.50 8.45 -17.00
CA LEU A 79 22.16 7.03 -16.89
C LEU A 79 22.26 6.51 -15.45
N VAL A 80 23.32 6.90 -14.71
CA VAL A 80 23.49 6.52 -13.30
C VAL A 80 22.34 7.08 -12.46
N ALA A 81 22.07 8.38 -12.60
CA ALA A 81 20.99 9.03 -11.86
C ALA A 81 19.61 8.41 -12.17
N ALA A 82 19.32 8.15 -13.46
CA ALA A 82 18.05 7.56 -13.87
C ALA A 82 17.85 6.14 -13.32
N THR A 83 18.93 5.34 -13.26
CA THR A 83 18.90 3.99 -12.68
C THR A 83 18.65 4.05 -11.17
N GLU A 84 19.29 4.98 -10.46
CA GLU A 84 19.04 5.18 -9.03
C GLU A 84 17.58 5.59 -8.75
N VAL A 85 17.02 6.50 -9.55
CA VAL A 85 15.60 6.86 -9.44
C VAL A 85 14.70 5.65 -9.71
N GLU A 86 15.01 4.84 -10.71
CA GLU A 86 14.26 3.62 -11.03
C GLU A 86 14.21 2.64 -9.85
N GLU A 87 15.37 2.34 -9.26
CA GLU A 87 15.49 1.44 -8.11
C GLU A 87 14.69 1.94 -6.91
N GLN A 88 14.75 3.25 -6.63
CA GLN A 88 13.97 3.84 -5.53
C GLN A 88 12.47 3.73 -5.79
N PHE A 89 12.00 4.04 -7.00
CA PHE A 89 10.59 3.94 -7.35
C PHE A 89 10.09 2.51 -7.21
N GLN A 90 10.82 1.52 -7.74
CA GLN A 90 10.47 0.10 -7.62
C GLN A 90 10.39 -0.35 -6.16
N LYS A 91 11.34 0.07 -5.33
CA LYS A 91 11.34 -0.22 -3.89
C LYS A 91 10.12 0.37 -3.19
N ILE A 92 9.81 1.65 -3.44
CA ILE A 92 8.65 2.33 -2.84
C ILE A 92 7.34 1.66 -3.27
N ILE A 93 7.20 1.27 -4.54
CA ILE A 93 6.02 0.55 -5.05
C ILE A 93 5.79 -0.74 -4.24
N LEU A 94 6.85 -1.55 -4.05
CA LEU A 94 6.75 -2.80 -3.31
C LEU A 94 6.43 -2.59 -1.82
N GLU A 95 7.09 -1.61 -1.19
CA GLU A 95 6.85 -1.26 0.21
C GLU A 95 5.44 -0.71 0.41
N ALA A 96 4.92 0.11 -0.51
CA ALA A 96 3.55 0.61 -0.49
C ALA A 96 2.52 -0.52 -0.54
N LEU A 97 2.71 -1.52 -1.40
CA LEU A 97 1.84 -2.70 -1.44
C LEU A 97 1.86 -3.47 -0.12
N THR A 98 3.05 -3.62 0.47
CA THR A 98 3.24 -4.33 1.75
C THR A 98 2.51 -3.61 2.88
N VAL A 99 2.75 -2.31 3.04
CA VAL A 99 2.13 -1.48 4.08
C VAL A 99 0.61 -1.44 3.90
N ARG A 100 0.12 -1.23 2.67
CA ARG A 100 -1.32 -1.23 2.38
C ARG A 100 -1.96 -2.57 2.71
N THR A 101 -1.30 -3.69 2.41
CA THR A 101 -1.80 -5.03 2.72
C THR A 101 -1.95 -5.22 4.23
N LYS A 102 -0.95 -4.80 5.03
CA LYS A 102 -1.03 -4.83 6.50
C LYS A 102 -2.19 -4.01 7.02
N MET A 103 -2.41 -2.80 6.48
CA MET A 103 -3.54 -1.96 6.88
C MET A 103 -4.89 -2.60 6.55
N LEU A 104 -5.04 -3.15 5.34
CA LEU A 104 -6.27 -3.85 4.92
C LEU A 104 -6.54 -5.11 5.76
N ASP A 105 -5.51 -5.82 6.19
CA ASP A 105 -5.65 -6.95 7.11
C ASP A 105 -6.23 -6.49 8.46
N SER A 106 -5.64 -5.45 9.07
CA SER A 106 -6.16 -4.87 10.30
C SER A 106 -7.60 -4.39 10.16
N ILE A 107 -7.96 -3.75 9.04
CA ILE A 107 -9.35 -3.32 8.74
C ILE A 107 -10.28 -4.53 8.72
N ASN A 108 -9.93 -5.59 8.00
CA ASN A 108 -10.77 -6.77 7.87
C ASN A 108 -10.98 -7.45 9.22
N ARG A 109 -9.92 -7.60 10.01
CA ARG A 109 -9.99 -8.21 11.36
C ARG A 109 -10.85 -7.38 12.30
N LEU A 110 -10.72 -6.05 12.28
CA LEU A 110 -11.56 -5.16 13.08
C LEU A 110 -13.03 -5.21 12.64
N ALA A 111 -13.29 -5.24 11.32
CA ALA A 111 -14.64 -5.34 10.78
C ALA A 111 -15.34 -6.64 11.20
N LEU A 112 -14.62 -7.77 11.19
CA LEU A 112 -15.14 -9.07 11.64
C LEU A 112 -15.47 -9.06 13.15
N LEU A 113 -14.58 -8.50 13.99
CA LEU A 113 -14.87 -8.34 15.42
C LEU A 113 -16.08 -7.44 15.67
N THR A 114 -16.19 -6.35 14.90
CA THR A 114 -17.31 -5.40 15.01
C THR A 114 -18.63 -6.05 14.61
N ALA A 115 -18.65 -6.85 13.54
CA ALA A 115 -19.84 -7.57 13.09
C ALA A 115 -20.33 -8.62 14.12
N ALA A 116 -19.45 -9.11 14.99
CA ALA A 116 -19.80 -10.04 16.05
C ALA A 116 -20.32 -9.36 17.34
N GLN A 117 -20.24 -8.03 17.45
CA GLN A 117 -20.70 -7.28 18.63
C GLN A 117 -22.19 -6.87 18.52
N THR A 118 -22.90 -6.99 19.64
CA THR A 118 -24.33 -6.61 19.77
C THR A 118 -24.56 -5.25 20.43
N GLU A 119 -23.53 -4.62 21.01
CA GLU A 119 -23.68 -3.37 21.76
C GLU A 119 -23.57 -2.11 20.87
N PRO A 120 -24.55 -1.18 20.89
CA PRO A 120 -24.60 -0.04 19.96
C PRO A 120 -23.45 0.96 20.08
N GLN A 121 -22.94 1.20 21.29
CA GLN A 121 -21.93 2.23 21.55
C GLN A 121 -20.53 1.82 21.05
N GLY A 122 -20.16 0.54 21.22
CA GLY A 122 -18.90 -0.01 20.69
C GLY A 122 -18.86 -0.06 19.16
N LEU A 123 -20.02 -0.26 18.53
CA LEU A 123 -20.16 -0.33 17.07
C LEU A 123 -19.87 1.01 16.37
N ALA A 124 -20.28 2.14 16.96
CA ALA A 124 -20.06 3.46 16.35
C ALA A 124 -18.57 3.83 16.30
N ALA A 125 -17.87 3.68 17.43
CA ALA A 125 -16.44 3.97 17.52
C ALA A 125 -15.61 3.02 16.63
N ALA A 126 -15.99 1.74 16.55
CA ALA A 126 -15.31 0.78 15.67
C ALA A 126 -15.51 1.11 14.18
N ARG A 127 -16.71 1.57 13.77
CA ARG A 127 -16.96 2.03 12.40
C ARG A 127 -16.14 3.26 12.03
N GLU A 128 -16.05 4.23 12.94
CA GLU A 128 -15.21 5.41 12.74
C GLU A 128 -13.74 5.03 12.58
N LEU A 129 -13.24 4.13 13.44
CA LEU A 129 -11.87 3.63 13.35
C LEU A 129 -11.62 2.90 12.02
N ILE A 130 -12.54 2.04 11.57
CA ILE A 130 -12.47 1.37 10.25
C ILE A 130 -12.41 2.42 9.11
N GLY A 131 -13.20 3.49 9.20
CA GLY A 131 -13.15 4.60 8.25
C GLY A 131 -11.77 5.24 8.18
N ASN A 132 -11.23 5.67 9.32
CA ASN A 132 -9.89 6.26 9.41
C ASN A 132 -8.78 5.33 8.91
N MET A 133 -8.91 4.03 9.18
CA MET A 133 -7.99 3.01 8.68
C MET A 133 -8.06 2.88 7.16
N THR A 134 -9.28 2.90 6.61
CA THR A 134 -9.52 2.81 5.17
C THR A 134 -8.94 4.00 4.44
N ASP A 135 -9.12 5.21 4.97
CA ASP A 135 -8.54 6.43 4.39
C ASP A 135 -7.01 6.37 4.35
N SER A 136 -6.38 5.88 5.42
CA SER A 136 -4.92 5.69 5.47
C SER A 136 -4.43 4.65 4.46
N ALA A 137 -5.15 3.53 4.33
CA ALA A 137 -4.83 2.51 3.31
C ALA A 137 -5.00 3.04 1.88
N ASN A 138 -5.97 3.93 1.65
CA ASN A 138 -6.17 4.59 0.36
C ASN A 138 -5.04 5.57 0.05
N LEU A 139 -4.54 6.33 1.03
CA LEU A 139 -3.37 7.20 0.83
C LEU A 139 -2.13 6.39 0.37
N VAL A 140 -1.88 5.23 0.97
CA VAL A 140 -0.80 4.34 0.52
C VAL A 140 -1.07 3.77 -0.88
N GLY A 141 -2.33 3.45 -1.20
CA GLY A 141 -2.72 3.01 -2.55
C GLY A 141 -2.52 4.08 -3.63
N ASN A 142 -2.79 5.34 -3.30
CA ASN A 142 -2.53 6.47 -4.18
C ASN A 142 -1.03 6.67 -4.38
N LEU A 143 -0.23 6.56 -3.31
CA LEU A 143 1.23 6.64 -3.41
C LEU A 143 1.81 5.53 -4.32
N HIS A 144 1.35 4.29 -4.15
CA HIS A 144 1.73 3.19 -5.05
C HIS A 144 1.46 3.54 -6.52
N SER A 145 0.26 4.03 -6.80
CA SER A 145 -0.16 4.35 -8.17
C SER A 145 0.69 5.48 -8.74
N GLU A 146 0.89 6.57 -7.97
CA GLU A 146 1.72 7.70 -8.38
C GLU A 146 3.18 7.28 -8.68
N MET A 147 3.77 6.40 -7.86
CA MET A 147 5.12 5.90 -8.11
C MET A 147 5.17 4.94 -9.30
N SER A 148 4.15 4.11 -9.49
CA SER A 148 4.05 3.24 -10.67
C SER A 148 3.94 4.07 -11.95
N ASP A 149 3.08 5.09 -11.95
CA ASP A 149 2.87 5.97 -13.11
C ASP A 149 4.16 6.74 -13.41
N GLY A 150 4.81 7.32 -12.39
CA GLY A 150 6.10 7.99 -12.60
C GLY A 150 7.22 7.07 -13.09
N LEU A 151 7.24 5.81 -12.66
CA LEU A 151 8.19 4.82 -13.16
C LEU A 151 7.97 4.53 -14.66
N GLU A 152 6.73 4.28 -15.05
CA GLU A 152 6.37 3.91 -16.43
C GLU A 152 6.40 5.10 -17.40
N GLU A 153 5.96 6.27 -16.97
CA GLU A 153 5.76 7.44 -17.84
C GLU A 153 6.97 8.38 -17.89
N VAL A 154 7.81 8.38 -16.85
CA VAL A 154 8.94 9.32 -16.72
C VAL A 154 10.28 8.58 -16.74
N VAL A 155 10.49 7.67 -15.79
CA VAL A 155 11.81 7.07 -15.54
C VAL A 155 12.22 6.09 -16.64
N ARG A 156 11.34 5.13 -16.99
CA ARG A 156 11.64 4.14 -18.04
C ARG A 156 11.87 4.77 -19.42
N PRO A 157 11.06 5.73 -19.88
CA PRO A 157 11.33 6.43 -21.14
C PRO A 157 12.66 7.20 -21.10
N ALA A 158 13.00 7.83 -19.98
CA ALA A 158 14.29 8.50 -19.80
C ALA A 158 15.47 7.53 -19.92
N LEU A 159 15.38 6.37 -19.26
CA LEU A 159 16.39 5.31 -19.37
C LEU A 159 16.52 4.76 -20.79
N ALA A 160 15.42 4.54 -21.50
CA ALA A 160 15.45 4.09 -22.89
C ALA A 160 16.24 5.06 -23.78
N ARG A 161 15.93 6.37 -23.68
CA ARG A 161 16.68 7.42 -24.39
C ARG A 161 18.16 7.43 -24.01
N ALA A 162 18.49 7.31 -22.71
CA ALA A 162 19.87 7.26 -22.24
C ALA A 162 20.63 6.05 -22.81
N MET A 163 19.98 4.90 -22.93
CA MET A 163 20.55 3.69 -23.52
C MET A 163 20.59 3.71 -25.05
N GLY A 164 19.97 4.70 -25.70
CA GLY A 164 19.89 4.78 -27.16
C GLY A 164 18.96 3.74 -27.77
N LYS A 165 17.92 3.36 -27.02
CA LYS A 165 16.82 2.48 -27.45
C LYS A 165 15.62 3.31 -27.86
#